data_AF-A0A2P5BEC4-F1
#
_entry.id   AF-A0A2P5BEC4-F1
#
_cell.length_a   1.000
_cell.length_b   1.000
_cell.length_c   1.000
_cell.angle_alpha   90.00
_cell.angle_beta   90.00
_cell.angle_gamma   90.00
#
_symmetry.space_group_name_H-M   'P 1'
#
loop_
_entity.id
_entity.type
_entity.pdbx_description
1 polymer ?
#
loop_
_entity_poly.entity_id
_entity_poly.type
_entity_poly.pdbx_seq_one_letter_code
_entity_poly.pdbx_strand_id
1 'polypeptide(L)' 'MDATLSKDGNFIGIGVIIQDLRGALSRRLLGASSVFLAECVAIKEELLFAIQHNLPLKDVESDSMNVVLVITTSQPLTV' A
#
# COMPACT_ATOMS: atom_id res chain seq x y z
N MET A 1 4.19 2.86 4.98
CA MET A 1 2.99 3.43 4.33
C MET A 1 1.82 3.42 5.31
N ASP A 2 0.77 4.23 5.09
CA ASP A 2 -0.52 4.14 5.80
C ASP A 2 -1.71 4.30 4.84
N ALA A 3 -2.84 3.63 5.14
CA ALA A 3 -4.06 3.69 4.37
C ALA A 3 -5.27 4.07 5.23
N THR A 4 -6.08 5.03 4.76
CA THR A 4 -7.28 5.50 5.45
C THR A 4 -8.51 5.29 4.58
N LEU A 5 -9.61 4.84 5.20
CA LEU A 5 -10.91 4.71 4.53
C LEU A 5 -11.80 5.93 4.80
N SER A 6 -12.52 6.40 3.78
CA SER A 6 -13.61 7.37 3.95
C SER A 6 -14.72 6.78 4.83
N LYS A 7 -15.40 7.63 5.62
CA LYS A 7 -16.56 7.22 6.45
C LYS A 7 -17.66 6.56 5.62
N ASP A 8 -17.81 6.97 4.37
CA ASP A 8 -18.83 6.44 3.46
C ASP A 8 -18.36 5.17 2.71
N GLY A 9 -17.14 4.68 2.96
CA GLY A 9 -16.54 3.52 2.27
C GLY A 9 -16.18 3.74 0.80
N ASN A 10 -16.49 4.91 0.25
CA ASN A 10 -16.36 5.17 -1.19
C ASN A 10 -14.93 5.42 -1.65
N PHE A 11 -14.01 5.74 -0.74
CA PHE A 11 -12.65 6.15 -1.10
C PHE A 11 -11.62 5.63 -0.10
N ILE A 12 -10.44 5.35 -0.62
CA ILE A 12 -9.21 5.13 0.15
C ILE A 12 -8.30 6.34 -0.04
N GLY A 13 -7.77 6.88 1.04
CA GLY A 13 -6.57 7.72 1.04
C GLY A 13 -5.34 6.85 1.31
N ILE A 14 -4.32 6.98 0.48
CA ILE A 14 -3.05 6.27 0.61
C ILE A 14 -1.96 7.30 0.84
N GLY A 15 -1.18 7.12 1.90
CA GLY A 15 0.02 7.88 2.20
C GLY A 15 1.23 6.96 2.20
N VAL A 16 2.14 7.16 1.25
CA VAL A 16 3.42 6.45 1.21
C VAL A 16 4.53 7.45 1.48
N ILE A 17 5.41 7.08 2.41
CA ILE A 17 6.66 7.78 2.67
C ILE A 17 7.73 6.71 2.61
N ILE A 18 8.65 6.84 1.66
CA ILE A 18 9.84 6.00 1.64
C ILE A 18 10.86 6.66 2.56
N GLN A 19 11.47 5.86 3.45
CA GLN A 19 12.40 6.34 4.49
C GLN A 19 13.44 7.33 3.94
N ASP A 20 13.89 8.24 4.81
CA ASP A 20 14.94 9.23 4.53
C ASP A 20 14.53 10.30 3.48
N LEU A 21 13.22 10.62 3.40
CA LEU A 21 12.65 11.64 2.50
C LEU A 21 12.95 11.42 1.01
N ARG A 22 13.29 10.19 0.61
CA ARG A 22 13.62 9.85 -0.78
C ARG A 22 12.43 10.00 -1.72
N GLY A 23 11.21 9.92 -1.18
CA GLY A 23 9.99 10.22 -1.91
C GLY A 23 8.74 10.13 -1.04
N ALA A 24 7.71 10.84 -1.43
CA ALA A 24 6.38 10.77 -0.84
C ALA A 24 5.33 10.67 -1.95
N LEU A 25 4.32 9.84 -1.71
CA LEU A 25 3.17 9.69 -2.60
C LEU A 25 1.89 9.82 -1.76
N SER A 26 0.96 10.63 -2.24
CA SER A 26 -0.40 10.68 -1.71
C SER A 26 -1.37 10.39 -2.84
N ARG A 27 -2.19 9.35 -2.68
CA ARG A 27 -3.14 8.93 -3.71
C ARG A 27 -4.51 8.70 -3.11
N ARG A 28 -5.55 9.17 -3.81
CA ARG A 28 -6.94 8.84 -3.50
C ARG A 28 -7.44 7.83 -4.52
N LEU A 29 -7.91 6.68 -4.06
CA LEU A 29 -8.47 5.64 -4.90
C LEU A 29 -9.97 5.47 -4.61
N LEU A 30 -10.71 5.15 -5.67
CA LEU A 30 -12.15 4.96 -5.63
C LEU A 30 -12.45 3.49 -5.32
N GLY A 31 -13.27 3.25 -4.31
CA GLY A 31 -13.66 1.92 -3.87
C GLY A 31 -12.59 1.19 -3.06
N ALA A 32 -12.83 1.03 -1.76
CA ALA A 32 -12.48 -0.22 -1.11
C ALA A 32 -13.51 -0.63 -0.09
N SER A 33 -13.75 -1.93 -0.08
CA SER A 33 -14.67 -2.63 0.79
C SER A 33 -14.05 -3.03 2.14
N SER A 34 -12.76 -2.77 2.39
CA SER A 34 -12.12 -3.02 3.70
C SER A 34 -10.77 -2.29 3.90
N VAL A 35 -10.38 -2.10 5.17
CA VAL A 35 -9.06 -1.61 5.59
C VAL A 35 -7.94 -2.52 5.08
N PHE A 36 -8.15 -3.85 5.12
CA PHE A 36 -7.17 -4.81 4.60
C PHE A 36 -6.86 -4.61 3.11
N LEU A 37 -7.90 -4.40 2.28
CA LEU A 37 -7.69 -4.12 0.86
C LEU A 37 -7.02 -2.77 0.63
N ALA A 38 -7.32 -1.78 1.47
CA ALA A 38 -6.67 -0.48 1.42
C ALA A 38 -5.15 -0.59 1.65
N GLU A 39 -4.74 -1.33 2.68
CA GLU A 39 -3.33 -1.62 2.96
C GLU A 39 -2.65 -2.38 1.81
N CYS A 40 -3.28 -3.45 1.29
CA CYS A 40 -2.73 -4.20 0.15
C CYS A 40 -2.50 -3.31 -1.08
N VAL A 41 -3.46 -2.44 -1.39
CA VAL A 41 -3.34 -1.51 -2.51
C VAL A 41 -2.25 -0.48 -2.25
N ALA A 42 -2.12 -0.01 -1.02
CA ALA A 42 -1.12 0.96 -0.67
C ALA A 42 0.31 0.41 -0.72
N ILE A 43 0.55 -0.86 -0.37
CA ILE A 43 1.86 -1.50 -0.58
C ILE A 43 2.14 -1.65 -2.07
N LYS A 44 1.13 -2.04 -2.87
CA LYS A 44 1.27 -2.10 -4.32
C LYS A 44 1.69 -0.75 -4.90
N GLU A 45 1.07 0.34 -4.45
CA GLU A 45 1.41 1.71 -4.87
C GLU A 45 2.81 2.12 -4.42
N GLU A 46 3.21 1.80 -3.19
CA GLU A 46 4.57 2.03 -2.68
C GLU A 46 5.63 1.28 -3.48
N LEU A 47 5.41 0.00 -3.78
CA LEU A 47 6.31 -0.81 -4.61
C LEU A 47 6.43 -0.25 -6.03
N LEU A 48 5.31 0.11 -6.66
CA LEU A 48 5.31 0.72 -8.00
C LEU A 48 6.08 2.04 -8.01
N PHE A 49 5.85 2.90 -7.01
CA PHE A 49 6.55 4.16 -6.86
C PHE A 49 8.06 3.93 -6.69
N ALA A 50 8.46 2.98 -5.84
CA ALA A 50 9.86 2.65 -5.64
C ALA A 50 10.53 2.15 -6.94
N ILE A 51 9.85 1.28 -7.70
CA ILE A 51 10.34 0.79 -9.01
C ILE A 51 10.49 1.95 -10.00
N GLN A 52 9.47 2.81 -10.13
CA GLN A 52 9.46 3.93 -11.07
C GLN A 52 10.58 4.94 -10.81
N HIS A 53 10.95 5.11 -9.54
CA HIS A 53 11.97 6.07 -9.11
C HIS A 53 13.33 5.42 -8.80
N ASN A 54 13.52 4.14 -9.13
CA ASN A 54 14.75 3.37 -8.83
C ASN A 54 15.14 3.42 -7.34
N LEU A 55 14.16 3.42 -6.45
CA LEU A 55 14.37 3.42 -5.00
C LEU A 55 14.55 1.97 -4.50
N PRO A 56 15.32 1.76 -3.41
CA PRO A 56 15.55 0.42 -2.88
C PRO A 56 14.26 -0.18 -2.31
N LEU A 57 13.85 -1.34 -2.82
CA LEU A 57 12.66 -2.04 -2.32
C LEU A 57 12.79 -2.52 -0.87
N LYS A 58 14.03 -2.66 -0.37
CA LYS A 58 14.31 -3.02 1.03
C LYS A 58 13.86 -1.96 2.04
N ASP A 59 13.57 -0.74 1.57
CA ASP A 59 13.14 0.38 2.40
C ASP A 59 11.59 0.47 2.46
N VAL A 60 10.88 -0.46 1.80
CA VAL A 60 9.41 -0.59 1.85
C VAL A 60 9.01 -1.31 3.13
N GLU A 61 8.18 -0.65 3.94
CA GLU A 61 7.77 -1.13 5.26
C GLU A 61 6.25 -1.04 5.44
N SER A 62 5.68 -2.08 6.06
CA SER A 62 4.27 -2.16 6.43
C SER A 62 4.16 -2.69 7.85
N ASP A 63 3.38 -2.00 8.68
CA ASP A 63 3.05 -2.41 10.05
C ASP A 63 1.91 -3.46 10.09
N SER A 64 1.15 -3.60 9.00
CA SER A 64 0.10 -4.61 8.87
C SER A 64 0.65 -6.00 8.58
N MET A 65 0.78 -6.82 9.63
CA MET A 65 1.28 -8.20 9.52
C MET A 65 0.45 -9.09 8.59
N ASN A 66 -0.86 -8.85 8.49
CA ASN A 66 -1.74 -9.57 7.57
C ASN A 66 -1.37 -9.32 6.11
N VAL A 67 -0.97 -8.09 5.79
CA VAL A 67 -0.62 -7.68 4.43
C VAL A 67 0.78 -8.21 4.10
N VAL A 68 1.73 -8.11 5.04
CA VAL A 68 3.06 -8.72 4.91
C VAL A 68 2.94 -10.22 4.65
N LEU A 69 2.09 -10.92 5.40
CA LEU A 69 1.84 -12.35 5.20
C LEU A 69 1.35 -12.62 3.78
N VAL A 70 0.27 -11.94 3.34
CA VAL A 70 -0.33 -12.17 2.02
C VAL A 70 0.62 -11.89 0.86
N ILE A 71 1.48 -10.87 0.97
CA ILE A 71 2.43 -10.53 -0.10
C ILE A 71 3.62 -11.50 -0.12
N THR A 72 4.03 -12.01 1.04
CA THR A 72 5.17 -12.95 1.16
C THR A 72 4.76 -14.39 0.91
N THR A 73 3.51 -14.75 1.16
CA THR A 73 2.93 -16.04 0.75
C THR A 73 2.41 -15.90 -0.67
N SER A 74 3.15 -16.39 -1.66
CA SER A 74 2.70 -16.50 -3.06
C SER A 74 1.53 -17.49 -3.21
N GLN A 75 0.38 -17.18 -2.61
CA GLN A 75 -0.86 -17.91 -2.84
C GLN A 75 -1.64 -17.17 -3.93
N PRO A 76 -1.95 -17.83 -5.05
CA PRO A 76 -2.81 -17.24 -6.06
C PRO A 76 -4.17 -16.91 -5.44
N LEU A 77 -4.68 -15.71 -5.70
CA LEU A 77 -6.05 -15.35 -5.38
C LEU A 77 -6.97 -16.25 -6.20
N THR A 78 -7.52 -17.30 -5.58
CA THR A 78 -8.62 -18.07 -6.18
C THR A 78 -9.84 -17.16 -6.21
N VAL A 79 -10.23 -16.75 -7.43
CA VAL A 79 -11.47 -16.02 -7.74
C VAL A 79 -12.60 -17.03 -7.93
#